data_AF-A0A2Z6UT78-F1
#
_entry.id   AF-A0A2Z6UT78-F1
#
_cell.length_a   1.000
_cell.length_b   1.000
_cell.length_c   1.000
_cell.angle_alpha   90.00
_cell.angle_beta   90.00
_cell.angle_gamma   90.00
#
_symmetry.space_group_name_H-M   'P 1'
#
loop_
_entity.id
_entity.type
_entity.pdbx_description
1 polymer ?
#
loop_
_entity_poly.entity_id
_entity_poly.type
_entity_poly.pdbx_seq_one_letter_code
_entity_poly.pdbx_strand_id
1 'polypeptide(L)' 'MLTPANIDLSFWEKTFHALGTLTRSNFLETIPNLVPLILHFGGEVALREVYQSIRDVSRWWR' A
#
# COMPACT_ATOMS: atom_id res chain seq x y z
N MET A 1 0.08 -3.74 -19.38
CA MET A 1 0.08 -2.39 -18.77
C MET A 1 -1.04 -2.33 -17.74
N LEU A 2 -0.73 -1.95 -16.50
CA LEU A 2 -1.74 -1.66 -15.48
C LEU A 2 -2.25 -0.24 -15.74
N THR A 3 -3.46 -0.10 -16.28
CA THR A 3 -4.15 1.20 -16.41
C THR A 3 -5.20 1.31 -15.31
N PRO A 4 -5.55 2.51 -14.83
CA PRO A 4 -6.60 2.68 -13.82
C PRO A 4 -7.94 2.02 -14.21
N ALA A 5 -8.23 1.90 -15.52
CA ALA A 5 -9.41 1.23 -16.05
C ALA A 5 -9.36 -0.32 -16.00
N ASN A 6 -8.18 -0.92 -15.84
CA ASN A 6 -7.96 -2.37 -15.78
C ASN A 6 -7.72 -2.89 -14.36
N ILE A 7 -7.67 -2.02 -13.36
CA ILE A 7 -7.54 -2.45 -11.97
C ILE A 7 -8.94 -2.65 -11.41
N ASP A 8 -9.45 -3.85 -11.62
CA ASP A 8 -10.74 -4.28 -11.10
C ASP A 8 -10.74 -4.23 -9.55
N LEU A 9 -11.88 -3.89 -8.97
CA LEU A 9 -12.11 -3.94 -7.53
C LEU A 9 -11.68 -5.30 -6.95
N SER A 10 -11.95 -6.38 -7.68
CA SER A 10 -11.57 -7.75 -7.29
C SER A 10 -10.06 -7.95 -7.15
N PHE A 11 -9.25 -7.20 -7.92
CA PHE A 11 -7.80 -7.22 -7.82
C PHE A 11 -7.32 -6.50 -6.56
N TRP A 12 -7.90 -5.33 -6.27
CA TRP A 12 -7.59 -4.59 -5.05
C TRP A 12 -8.03 -5.34 -3.80
N GLU A 13 -9.20 -5.97 -3.80
CA GLU A 13 -9.66 -6.81 -2.69
C GLU A 13 -8.68 -7.94 -2.39
N LYS A 14 -8.21 -8.67 -3.42
CA LYS A 14 -7.19 -9.72 -3.25
C LYS A 14 -5.87 -9.16 -2.75
N THR A 15 -5.45 -8.01 -3.27
CA THR A 15 -4.20 -7.35 -2.87
C THR A 15 -4.25 -6.92 -1.41
N PHE A 16 -5.32 -6.25 -0.98
CA PHE A 16 -5.50 -5.83 0.41
C PHE A 16 -5.66 -7.02 1.36
N HIS A 17 -6.37 -8.07 0.93
CA HIS A 17 -6.45 -9.30 1.70
C HIS A 17 -5.05 -9.91 1.91
N ALA A 18 -4.27 -10.06 0.85
CA ALA A 18 -2.90 -10.59 0.94
C ALA A 18 -2.04 -9.75 1.87
N LEU A 19 -2.04 -8.42 1.71
CA LEU A 19 -1.29 -7.51 2.58
C LEU A 19 -1.73 -7.61 4.05
N GLY A 20 -3.04 -7.74 4.30
CA GLY A 20 -3.61 -7.88 5.64
C GLY A 20 -3.26 -9.19 6.36
N THR A 21 -2.84 -10.23 5.62
CA THR A 21 -2.38 -11.51 6.21
C THR A 21 -0.89 -11.53 6.56
N LEU A 22 -0.13 -10.51 6.16
CA LEU A 22 1.30 -10.46 6.41
C LEU A 22 1.60 -10.16 7.88
N THR A 23 2.71 -10.70 8.37
CA THR A 23 3.32 -10.21 9.61
C THR A 23 3.78 -8.77 9.42
N ARG A 24 3.95 -8.03 10.52
CA ARG A 24 4.43 -6.64 10.47
C ARG A 24 5.72 -6.48 9.67
N SER A 25 6.71 -7.36 9.88
CA SER A 25 8.00 -7.29 9.16
C SER A 25 7.78 -7.45 7.66
N ASN A 26 7.05 -8.51 7.28
CA ASN A 26 6.80 -8.82 5.88
C ASN A 26 5.98 -7.71 5.21
N PHE A 27 4.99 -7.14 5.92
CA PHE A 27 4.22 -6.01 5.41
C PHE A 27 5.13 -4.80 5.15
N LEU A 28 5.95 -4.40 6.12
CA LEU A 28 6.85 -3.25 5.96
C LEU A 28 7.87 -3.44 4.84
N GLU A 29 8.37 -4.66 4.65
CA GLU A 29 9.27 -5.02 3.54
C GLU A 29 8.60 -4.89 2.16
N THR A 30 7.26 -5.00 2.08
CA THR A 30 6.54 -4.83 0.81
C THR A 30 6.29 -3.37 0.44
N ILE A 31 6.28 -2.44 1.40
CA ILE A 31 5.93 -1.03 1.16
C ILE A 31 6.83 -0.35 0.10
N PRO A 32 8.16 -0.52 0.08
CA PRO A 32 9.02 0.06 -0.96
C PRO A 32 8.61 -0.36 -2.38
N ASN A 33 8.12 -1.59 -2.56
CA ASN A 33 7.69 -2.10 -3.86
C ASN A 33 6.40 -1.43 -4.36
N LEU A 34 5.63 -0.82 -3.46
CA LEU A 34 4.39 -0.10 -3.78
C LEU A 34 4.64 1.37 -4.13
N VAL A 35 5.83 1.92 -3.84
CA VAL A 35 6.16 3.33 -4.08
C VAL A 35 5.91 3.77 -5.53
N PRO A 36 6.32 3.01 -6.58
CA PRO A 36 6.04 3.40 -7.95
C PRO A 36 4.53 3.50 -8.26
N LEU A 37 3.71 2.62 -7.67
CA LEU A 37 2.26 2.61 -7.82
C LEU A 37 1.62 3.80 -7.10
N ILE A 38 2.05 4.08 -5.87
CA ILE A 38 1.56 5.23 -5.09
C ILE A 38 1.86 6.55 -5.81
N LEU A 39 3.09 6.70 -6.31
CA LEU A 39 3.50 7.86 -7.10
C LEU A 39 2.70 7.97 -8.41
N HIS A 40 2.44 6.83 -9.08
CA HIS A 40 1.66 6.83 -10.32
C HIS A 40 0.22 7.32 -10.11
N PHE A 41 -0.42 6.98 -8.99
CA PHE A 41 -1.81 7.38 -8.74
C PHE A 41 -1.97 8.78 -8.17
N GLY A 42 -1.11 9.20 -7.25
CA GLY A 42 -1.30 10.44 -6.49
C GLY A 42 -0.04 11.25 -6.25
N GLY A 43 1.07 10.90 -6.92
CA GLY A 43 2.34 11.61 -6.80
C GLY A 43 2.90 11.61 -5.37
N GLU A 44 3.71 12.63 -5.07
CA GLU A 44 4.39 12.76 -3.78
C GLU A 44 3.42 13.01 -2.61
N VAL A 45 2.24 13.59 -2.88
CA VAL A 45 1.21 13.82 -1.86
C VAL A 45 0.71 12.48 -1.32
N ALA A 46 0.33 11.56 -2.21
CA ALA A 46 -0.10 10.22 -1.82
C ALA A 46 1.01 9.44 -1.10
N LEU A 47 2.27 9.59 -1.53
CA LEU A 47 3.41 8.96 -0.86
C LEU A 47 3.56 9.44 0.60
N ARG A 48 3.40 10.74 0.83
CA ARG A 48 3.47 11.34 2.17
C ARG A 48 2.32 10.88 3.06
N GLU A 49 1.10 10.80 2.52
CA GLU A 49 -0.08 10.32 3.25
C GLU A 49 0.04 8.84 3.63
N VAL A 50 0.55 7.99 2.74
CA VAL A 50 0.82 6.57 3.03
C VAL A 50 1.86 6.44 4.14
N TYR A 51 2.97 7.19 4.04
CA TYR A 51 4.00 7.19 5.09
C TYR A 51 3.44 7.61 6.45
N GLN A 52 2.65 8.69 6.48
CA GLN A 52 2.05 9.18 7.72
C GLN A 52 1.06 8.16 8.30
N SER A 53 0.24 7.54 7.45
CA SER A 53 -0.71 6.49 7.86
C SER A 53 -0.01 5.28 8.47
N ILE A 54 1.09 4.80 7.86
CA ILE A 54 1.90 3.71 8.43
C ILE A 54 2.45 4.12 9.79
N ARG A 55 2.97 5.34 9.94
CA ARG A 55 3.48 5.82 11.23
C ARG A 55 2.40 5.88 12.29
N ASP A 56 1.20 6.34 11.94
CA ASP A 56 0.11 6.48 12.91
C ASP A 56 -0.38 5.11 13.40
N VAL A 57 -0.57 4.13 12.50
CA VAL A 57 -0.96 2.78 12.90
C VAL A 57 0.17 2.01 13.59
N SER A 58 1.44 2.31 13.26
CA SER A 58 2.59 1.67 13.89
C SER A 58 2.66 1.91 15.40
N ARG A 59 2.04 2.98 15.90
CA ARG A 59 1.94 3.26 17.34
C ARG A 59 1.13 2.21 18.10
N TRP A 60 0.25 1.48 17.41
CA TRP A 60 -0.57 0.42 18.01
C TRP A 60 0.07 -0.96 17.88
N TRP A 61 1.18 -1.07 17.15
CA TRP A 61 1.95 -2.30 17.04
C TRP A 61 2.87 -2.43 18.26
N ARG A 62 2.40 -3.16 19.29
CA ARG A 62 3.25 -3.58 20.42
C ARG A 62 4.40 -4.48 19.94
#